data_AF-A0A4U9TPN5-F1
#
_entry.id   AF-A0A4U9TPN5-F1
#
_cell.length_a   1.000
_cell.length_b   1.000
_cell.length_c   1.000
_cell.angle_alpha   90.00
_cell.angle_beta   90.00
_cell.angle_gamma   90.00
#
_symmetry.space_group_name_H-M   'P 1'
#
loop_
_entity.id
_entity.type
_entity.pdbx_description
1 polymer ?
#
loop_
_entity_poly.entity_id
_entity_poly.type
_entity_poly.pdbx_seq_one_letter_code
_entity_poly.pdbx_strand_id
1 'polypeptide(L)'
;MNKDHVKLAIAPIGWTNDDMPELGDENTFQQCVSEMALAGFTGSEVGSKYPRDPKVLKPMLDIRGIQICNAWFSTFFCRWAEGKDHR
;
A
#
# COMPACT_ATOMS: atom_id res chain seq x y z
N MET A 1 12.98 21.27 9.43
CA MET A 1 13.08 19.83 9.10
C MET A 1 14.28 19.66 8.19
N ASN A 2 15.24 18.78 8.53
CA ASN A 2 16.40 18.53 7.66
C ASN A 2 15.96 17.65 6.48
N LYS A 3 16.09 18.16 5.25
CA LYS A 3 15.70 17.45 4.04
C LYS A 3 16.54 16.20 3.79
N ASP A 4 17.77 16.16 4.30
CA ASP A 4 18.69 15.04 4.09
C ASP A 4 18.28 13.79 4.89
N HIS A 5 17.46 13.96 5.93
CA HIS A 5 17.05 12.88 6.84
C HIS A 5 15.57 12.50 6.67
N VAL A 6 14.83 13.16 5.77
CA VAL A 6 13.39 12.90 5.57
C VAL A 6 13.14 12.47 4.14
N LYS A 7 12.50 11.31 3.99
CA LYS A 7 11.96 10.83 2.71
C LYS A 7 10.45 11.02 2.70
N LEU A 8 9.93 11.59 1.62
CA LEU A 8 8.50 11.78 1.43
C LEU A 8 7.92 10.57 0.68
N ALA A 9 6.86 10.01 1.26
CA ALA A 9 6.11 8.88 0.74
C ALA A 9 4.62 9.22 0.63
N ILE A 10 3.89 8.46 -0.18
CA ILE A 10 2.44 8.60 -0.36
C ILE A 10 1.78 7.22 -0.38
N ALA A 11 0.62 7.11 0.27
CA ALA A 11 -0.11 5.86 0.38
C ALA A 11 -0.90 5.53 -0.90
N PRO A 12 -1.03 4.24 -1.28
CA PRO A 12 -1.75 3.81 -2.48
C PRO A 12 -3.27 4.02 -2.38
N ILE A 13 -3.82 4.35 -1.21
CA ILE A 13 -5.26 4.61 -1.02
C ILE A 13 -5.80 5.74 -1.91
N GLY A 14 -4.93 6.66 -2.37
CA GLY A 14 -5.30 7.68 -3.36
C GLY A 14 -5.61 7.13 -4.76
N TRP A 15 -5.20 5.89 -5.06
CA TRP A 15 -5.41 5.21 -6.35
C TRP A 15 -6.38 4.04 -6.26
N THR A 16 -6.40 3.32 -5.14
CA THR A 16 -7.20 2.11 -4.97
C THR A 16 -7.71 2.04 -3.54
N ASN A 17 -8.99 1.76 -3.34
CA ASN A 17 -9.57 1.62 -2.01
C ASN A 17 -9.85 0.16 -1.66
N ASP A 18 -9.36 -0.29 -0.51
CA ASP A 18 -9.50 -1.69 -0.06
C ASP A 18 -10.87 -1.98 0.56
N ASP A 19 -11.53 -0.96 1.16
CA ASP A 19 -12.86 -1.07 1.78
C ASP A 19 -13.99 -0.85 0.78
N MET A 20 -13.72 -0.07 -0.29
CA MET A 20 -14.64 0.21 -1.40
C MET A 20 -13.97 -0.11 -2.74
N PRO A 21 -13.89 -1.40 -3.14
CA PRO A 21 -13.09 -1.83 -4.30
C PRO A 21 -13.44 -1.14 -5.61
N GLU A 22 -14.69 -0.69 -5.77
CA GLU A 22 -15.15 0.07 -6.94
C GLU A 22 -14.43 1.40 -7.15
N LEU A 23 -13.81 1.95 -6.10
CA LEU A 23 -13.04 3.19 -6.18
C LEU A 23 -11.60 2.88 -6.62
N GLY A 24 -11.37 2.99 -7.93
CA GLY A 24 -10.06 2.77 -8.55
C GLY A 24 -9.76 1.32 -8.88
N ASP A 25 -10.79 0.48 -9.10
CA ASP A 25 -10.62 -0.93 -9.49
C ASP A 25 -9.86 -1.10 -10.81
N GLU A 26 -10.00 -0.14 -11.72
CA GLU A 26 -9.32 -0.08 -13.01
C GLU A 26 -7.82 0.20 -12.87
N ASN A 27 -7.40 0.85 -11.78
CA ASN A 27 -6.01 1.25 -11.59
C ASN A 27 -5.14 0.03 -11.29
N THR A 28 -4.02 -0.06 -11.99
CA THR A 28 -3.01 -1.10 -11.75
C THR A 28 -1.98 -0.64 -10.73
N PHE A 29 -1.32 -1.60 -10.08
CA PHE A 29 -0.15 -1.30 -9.24
C PHE A 29 0.91 -0.50 -10.01
N GLN A 30 1.20 -0.89 -11.25
CA GLN A 30 2.22 -0.24 -12.08
C GLN A 30 1.88 1.21 -12.36
N GLN A 31 0.61 1.52 -12.65
CA GLN A 31 0.14 2.89 -12.83
C GLN A 31 0.33 3.69 -11.54
N CYS A 32 -0.19 3.16 -10.42
CA CYS A 32 -0.10 3.78 -9.09
C CYS A 32 1.35 4.19 -8.75
N VAL A 33 2.31 3.26 -8.79
CA VAL A 33 3.70 3.59 -8.44
C VAL A 33 4.41 4.46 -9.47
N SER A 34 3.99 4.44 -10.74
CA SER A 34 4.54 5.33 -11.77
C SER A 34 4.08 6.77 -11.53
N GLU A 35 2.80 6.97 -11.17
CA GLU A 35 2.24 8.28 -10.89
C GLU A 35 2.76 8.87 -9.57
N MET A 36 3.00 8.04 -8.55
CA MET A 36 3.70 8.45 -7.32
C MET A 36 5.10 9.00 -7.62
N ALA A 37 5.87 8.28 -8.44
CA ALA A 37 7.22 8.70 -8.83
C ALA A 37 7.16 9.98 -9.68
N LEU A 38 6.21 10.09 -10.62
CA LEU A 38 5.99 11.29 -11.43
C LEU A 38 5.65 12.51 -10.57
N ALA A 39 4.90 12.32 -9.49
CA ALA A 39 4.57 13.35 -8.50
C ALA A 39 5.75 13.71 -7.57
N GLY A 40 6.90 13.04 -7.69
CA GLY A 40 8.12 13.34 -6.93
C GLY A 40 8.23 12.63 -5.58
N PHE A 41 7.38 11.64 -5.30
CA PHE A 41 7.52 10.81 -4.11
C PHE A 41 8.58 9.73 -4.30
N THR A 42 9.25 9.36 -3.22
CA THR A 42 10.32 8.35 -3.21
C THR A 42 9.95 7.13 -2.35
N GLY A 43 8.71 7.07 -1.87
CA GLY A 43 8.23 5.94 -1.09
C GLY A 43 6.72 5.75 -1.16
N SER A 44 6.30 4.56 -0.75
CA SER A 44 4.89 4.18 -0.65
C SER A 44 4.66 3.17 0.47
N GLU A 45 3.39 2.98 0.83
CA GLU A 45 2.94 1.86 1.66
C GLU A 45 2.59 0.66 0.76
N VAL A 46 2.36 -0.51 1.35
CA VAL A 46 1.87 -1.68 0.60
C VAL A 46 0.36 -1.57 0.36
N GLY A 47 -0.05 -1.53 -0.92
CA GLY A 47 -1.46 -1.58 -1.32
C GLY A 47 -1.94 -3.00 -1.62
N SER A 48 -3.25 -3.24 -1.59
CA SER A 48 -3.86 -4.56 -1.88
C SER A 48 -3.46 -5.14 -3.23
N LYS A 49 -3.36 -4.28 -4.26
CA LYS A 49 -3.00 -4.66 -5.65
C LYS A 49 -1.51 -4.88 -5.89
N TYR A 50 -0.64 -4.68 -4.88
CA TYR A 50 0.80 -4.81 -5.04
C TYR A 50 1.19 -6.30 -5.12
N PRO A 51 2.13 -6.69 -6.01
CA PRO A 51 2.71 -8.03 -5.99
C PRO A 51 3.26 -8.38 -4.60
N ARG A 52 2.90 -9.56 -4.09
CA ARG A 52 3.34 -10.02 -2.76
C ARG A 52 4.73 -10.66 -2.75
N ASP A 53 5.20 -11.13 -3.90
CA ASP A 53 6.55 -11.66 -4.04
C ASP A 53 7.58 -10.50 -4.14
N PRO A 54 8.50 -10.35 -3.18
CA PRO A 54 9.54 -9.33 -3.24
C PRO A 54 10.41 -9.41 -4.49
N LYS A 55 10.60 -10.61 -5.06
CA LYS A 55 11.38 -10.79 -6.30
C LYS A 55 10.70 -10.14 -7.51
N VAL A 56 9.38 -9.97 -7.46
CA VAL A 56 8.59 -9.28 -8.49
C VAL A 56 8.45 -7.80 -8.13
N LEU A 57 8.14 -7.50 -6.86
CA LEU A 57 7.85 -6.14 -6.41
C LEU A 57 9.10 -5.25 -6.45
N LYS A 58 10.23 -5.71 -5.90
CA LYS A 58 11.43 -4.90 -5.72
C LYS A 58 11.97 -4.32 -7.04
N PRO A 59 12.13 -5.11 -8.13
CA PRO A 59 12.56 -4.55 -9.41
C PRO A 59 11.61 -3.50 -9.97
N MET A 60 10.28 -3.69 -9.83
CA MET A 60 9.30 -2.74 -10.35
C MET A 60 9.33 -1.40 -9.58
N LEU A 61 9.60 -1.44 -8.28
CA LEU A 61 9.77 -0.22 -7.48
C LEU A 61 11.11 0.46 -7.74
N ASP A 62 12.19 -0.31 -7.88
CA ASP A 62 13.55 0.22 -8.08
C ASP A 62 13.70 1.03 -9.36
N ILE A 63 13.08 0.57 -10.45
CA ILE A 63 13.06 1.30 -11.74
C ILE A 63 12.43 2.69 -11.59
N ARG A 64 11.59 2.90 -10.56
CA ARG A 64 10.88 4.16 -10.26
C ARG A 64 11.47 4.93 -9.08
N GLY A 65 12.52 4.40 -8.43
CA GLY A 65 13.10 5.01 -7.23
C GLY A 65 12.17 5.01 -6.02
N ILE A 66 11.20 4.08 -5.96
CA ILE A 66 10.22 3.97 -4.86
C ILE A 66 10.70 2.96 -3.82
N GLN A 67 10.59 3.31 -2.54
CA GLN A 67 10.84 2.40 -1.42
C GLN A 67 9.57 2.16 -0.60
N ILE A 68 9.30 0.91 -0.20
CA ILE A 68 8.23 0.64 0.78
C ILE A 68 8.67 1.14 2.16
N CYS A 69 7.83 1.95 2.82
CA CYS A 69 8.12 2.49 4.15
C CYS A 69 7.37 1.77 5.28
N ASN A 70 6.21 1.18 5.00
CA ASN A 70 5.34 0.50 5.96
C ASN A 70 4.26 -0.33 5.23
N ALA A 71 3.46 -1.06 5.99
CA ALA A 71 2.30 -1.79 5.52
C ALA A 71 1.26 -1.86 6.64
N TRP A 72 -0.01 -1.88 6.26
CA TRP A 72 -1.11 -2.10 7.22
C TRP A 72 -1.12 -3.56 7.71
N PHE A 73 -1.38 -3.75 9.00
CA PHE A 73 -1.59 -5.06 9.62
C PHE A 73 -2.79 -5.02 10.58
N SER A 74 -3.89 -5.69 10.20
CA SER A 74 -5.07 -5.82 11.06
C SER A 74 -4.80 -6.77 12.22
N THR A 75 -4.76 -6.23 13.44
CA THR A 75 -4.59 -7.03 14.66
C THR A 75 -5.94 -7.32 15.31
N PHE A 76 -6.22 -8.59 15.60
CA PHE A 76 -7.47 -9.03 16.25
C PHE A 76 -7.17 -9.46 17.69
N PHE A 77 -7.21 -8.51 18.63
CA PHE A 77 -6.86 -8.75 20.04
C PHE A 77 -7.87 -9.64 20.77
N CYS A 78 -9.16 -9.48 20.48
CA CYS A 78 -10.23 -10.31 21.00
C CYS A 78 -11.11 -10.75 19.81
N ARG A 79 -11.09 -12.03 19.46
CA ARG A 79 -12.08 -12.62 18.57
C ARG A 79 -13.26 -13.06 19.41
N TRP A 80 -14.46 -12.61 19.07
CA TRP A 80 -15.67 -13.18 19.62
C TRP A 80 -15.70 -14.66 19.25
N ALA A 81 -15.77 -15.55 20.24
CA ALA A 81 -16.04 -16.96 19.96
C ALA A 81 -17.50 -17.07 19.53
N GLU A 82 -17.75 -17.18 18.23
CA GLU A 82 -19.05 -17.61 17.74
C GLU A 82 -19.29 -19.04 18.23
N GLY A 83 -20.08 -19.15 19.30
CA GLY A 83 -20.31 -20.41 19.98
C GLY A 83 -21.07 -20.23 21.29
N LYS A 84 -22.18 -19.50 21.25
CA LYS A 84 -23.38 -19.71 22.09
C LYS A 84 -24.45 -18.71 21.68
N ASP A 85 -25.40 -19.23 20.92
CA ASP A 85 -26.73 -18.65 20.85
C ASP A 85 -27.29 -18.58 22.28
N HIS A 86 -27.78 -17.41 22.66
CA HIS A 86 -28.45 -17.14 23.93
C HIS A 86 -29.86 -16.60 23.70
N ARG A 87 -30.48 -16.86 22.55
CA ARG A 87 -31.89 -16.57 22.30
C ARG A 87 -32.61 -17.75 21.67
#